data_AF-A0A940KSK4-F1
#
_entry.id   AF-A0A940KSK4-F1
#
_cell.length_a   1.000
_cell.length_b   1.000
_cell.length_c   1.000
_cell.angle_alpha   90.00
_cell.angle_beta   90.00
_cell.angle_gamma   90.00
#
_symmetry.space_group_name_H-M   'P 1'
#
loop_
_entity.id
_entity.type
_entity.pdbx_description
1 polymer ?
#
loop_
_entity_poly.entity_id
_entity_poly.type
_entity_poly.pdbx_seq_one_letter_code
_entity_poly.pdbx_strand_id
1 'polypeptide(L)'
;RYHIQKSTDAACKYLRKAYEQLGSWTAAAASYNCGMGAYSGQASFQGTRNYYDLLLPEETNRYIFRILTFKYFLEQADALGFIISQTEGYQPQELRKIEVTSSIQNLASFAQTQGSNYKMLKRHNPWIRGKSLPVSPGKKYTLVLPPVTR
;
A
#
# COMPACT_ATOMS: atom_id res chain seq x y z
N ARG A 1 6.08 -4.45 0.11
CA ARG A 1 5.79 -3.04 0.48
C ARG A 1 5.58 -2.13 -0.72
N TYR A 2 6.53 -2.03 -1.65
CA TYR A 2 6.45 -1.04 -2.75
C TYR A 2 5.64 -1.49 -3.96
N HIS A 3 5.03 -2.68 -3.92
CA HIS A 3 4.08 -3.09 -4.94
C HIS A 3 2.68 -2.72 -4.44
N ILE A 4 2.18 -1.56 -4.87
CA ILE A 4 0.96 -0.92 -4.35
C ILE A 4 -0.19 -1.93 -4.20
N GLN A 5 -0.58 -2.61 -5.29
CA GLN A 5 -1.67 -3.59 -5.26
C GLN A 5 -1.45 -4.70 -4.22
N LYS A 6 -0.33 -5.44 -4.31
CA LYS A 6 -0.02 -6.52 -3.36
C LYS A 6 0.07 -6.03 -1.90
N SER A 7 0.57 -4.82 -1.66
CA SER A 7 0.61 -4.27 -0.30
C SER A 7 -0.78 -3.89 0.21
N THR A 8 -1.65 -3.35 -0.64
CA THR A 8 -3.05 -3.08 -0.30
C THR A 8 -3.79 -4.37 0.00
N ASP A 9 -3.64 -5.40 -0.84
CA ASP A 9 -4.25 -6.71 -0.61
C ASP A 9 -3.81 -7.33 0.72
N ALA A 10 -2.51 -7.25 1.03
CA ALA A 10 -1.97 -7.72 2.30
C ALA A 10 -2.52 -6.94 3.49
N ALA A 11 -2.65 -5.61 3.38
CA ALA A 11 -3.23 -4.78 4.42
C ALA A 11 -4.71 -5.10 4.65
N CYS A 12 -5.51 -5.26 3.59
CA CYS A 12 -6.92 -5.64 3.69
C CYS A 12 -7.09 -7.02 4.34
N LYS A 13 -6.27 -8.00 3.97
CA LYS A 13 -6.26 -9.34 4.59
C LYS A 13 -5.93 -9.26 6.08
N TYR A 14 -4.93 -8.45 6.45
CA TYR A 14 -4.59 -8.23 7.84
C TYR A 14 -5.76 -7.62 8.62
N LEU A 15 -6.35 -6.53 8.13
CA LEU A 15 -7.41 -5.81 8.85
C LEU A 15 -8.65 -6.68 9.06
N ARG A 16 -9.02 -7.49 8.08
CA ARG A 16 -10.07 -8.49 8.23
C ARG A 16 -9.75 -9.52 9.32
N LYS A 17 -8.55 -10.11 9.29
CA LYS A 17 -8.12 -11.07 10.31
C LYS A 17 -8.11 -10.43 11.71
N ALA A 18 -7.63 -9.20 11.82
CA ALA A 18 -7.61 -8.47 13.07
C ALA A 18 -9.04 -8.20 13.59
N TYR A 19 -9.98 -7.86 12.70
CA TYR A 19 -11.39 -7.72 13.06
C TYR A 19 -11.98 -9.04 13.55
N GLU A 20 -11.75 -10.16 12.84
CA GLU A 20 -12.20 -11.50 13.23
C GLU A 20 -11.68 -11.89 14.63
N GLN A 21 -10.45 -11.50 14.98
CA GLN A 21 -9.83 -11.83 16.27
C GLN A 21 -10.20 -10.88 17.42
N LEU A 22 -10.30 -9.58 17.14
CA LEU A 22 -10.46 -8.54 18.15
C LEU A 22 -11.92 -8.09 18.33
N GLY A 23 -12.76 -8.28 17.32
CA GLY A 23 -14.21 -8.04 17.37
C GLY A 23 -14.64 -6.58 17.15
N SER A 24 -13.71 -5.68 16.80
CA SER A 24 -14.02 -4.27 16.54
C SER A 24 -13.05 -3.68 15.50
N TRP A 25 -13.56 -2.78 14.66
CA TRP A 25 -12.74 -2.05 13.67
C TRP A 25 -11.74 -1.09 14.31
N THR A 26 -12.07 -0.48 15.46
CA THR A 26 -11.14 0.40 16.18
C THR A 26 -9.99 -0.40 16.78
N ALA A 27 -10.28 -1.58 17.34
CA ALA A 27 -9.27 -2.51 17.80
C ALA A 27 -8.41 -3.04 16.63
N ALA A 28 -9.04 -3.41 15.51
CA ALA A 28 -8.34 -3.88 14.31
C ALA A 28 -7.38 -2.82 13.77
N ALA A 29 -7.84 -1.57 13.62
CA ALA A 29 -7.00 -0.48 13.14
C ALA A 29 -5.90 -0.07 14.15
N ALA A 30 -6.17 -0.06 15.46
CA ALA A 30 -5.15 0.14 16.48
C ALA A 30 -4.06 -0.94 16.41
N SER A 31 -4.47 -2.21 16.26
CA SER A 31 -3.55 -3.34 16.10
C SER A 31 -2.72 -3.26 14.82
N TYR A 32 -3.20 -2.59 13.77
CA TYR A 32 -2.40 -2.36 12.56
C TYR A 32 -1.16 -1.50 12.84
N ASN A 33 -1.26 -0.56 13.79
CA ASN A 33 -0.13 0.28 14.23
C ASN A 33 0.77 -0.45 15.24
N CYS A 34 0.22 -1.01 16.32
CA CYS A 34 1.03 -1.59 17.40
C CYS A 34 1.29 -3.10 17.29
N GLY A 35 0.61 -3.80 16.38
CA GLY A 35 0.58 -5.26 16.26
C GLY A 35 -0.55 -5.91 17.09
N MET A 36 -1.17 -6.95 16.53
CA MET A 36 -2.24 -7.74 17.20
C MET A 36 -1.79 -8.37 18.52
N GLY A 37 -0.55 -8.85 18.60
CA GLY A 37 -0.01 -9.43 19.83
C GLY A 37 0.13 -8.40 20.95
N ALA A 38 0.69 -7.22 20.64
CA ALA A 38 0.82 -6.13 21.61
C ALA A 38 -0.55 -5.62 22.07
N TYR A 39 -1.50 -5.43 21.14
CA TYR A 39 -2.87 -5.04 21.47
C TYR A 39 -3.53 -6.06 22.40
N SER A 40 -3.46 -7.35 22.05
CA SER A 40 -4.06 -8.43 22.84
C SER A 40 -3.43 -8.56 24.22
N GLY A 41 -2.11 -8.37 24.32
CA GLY A 41 -1.41 -8.35 25.60
C GLY A 41 -1.89 -7.22 26.51
N GLN A 42 -2.03 -6.00 25.98
CA GLN A 42 -2.57 -4.87 26.73
C GLN A 42 -4.04 -5.08 27.12
N ALA A 43 -4.85 -5.59 26.19
CA ALA A 43 -6.25 -5.91 26.46
C ALA A 43 -6.42 -6.94 27.58
N SER A 44 -5.59 -7.99 27.57
CA SER A 44 -5.57 -9.01 28.61
C SER A 44 -5.15 -8.43 29.96
N PHE A 45 -4.04 -7.67 29.99
CA PHE A 45 -3.52 -7.07 31.21
C PHE A 45 -4.50 -6.08 31.87
N GLN A 46 -5.15 -5.25 31.05
CA GLN A 46 -6.09 -4.22 31.53
C GLN A 46 -7.52 -4.75 31.73
N GLY A 47 -7.79 -6.02 31.39
CA GLY A 47 -9.09 -6.67 31.59
C GLY A 47 -10.21 -6.12 30.70
N THR A 48 -9.88 -5.42 29.62
CA THR A 48 -10.87 -4.86 28.68
C THR A 48 -10.43 -5.10 27.24
N ARG A 49 -11.40 -5.36 26.36
CA ARG A 49 -11.18 -5.51 24.91
C ARG A 49 -11.59 -4.25 24.13
N ASN A 50 -12.30 -3.34 24.79
CA ASN A 50 -12.78 -2.11 24.20
C ASN A 50 -11.60 -1.14 24.03
N TYR A 51 -11.31 -0.80 22.78
CA TYR A 51 -10.25 0.14 22.43
C TYR A 51 -10.31 1.45 23.23
N TYR A 52 -11.51 1.99 23.44
CA TYR A 52 -11.70 3.29 24.11
C TYR A 52 -11.40 3.26 25.61
N ASP A 53 -11.40 2.07 26.22
CA ASP A 53 -11.09 1.88 27.63
C ASP A 53 -9.62 1.47 27.83
N LEU A 54 -8.88 1.21 26.75
CA LEU A 54 -7.48 0.78 26.82
C LEU A 54 -6.51 1.96 26.89
N LEU A 55 -5.63 1.90 27.87
CA LEU A 55 -4.43 2.73 27.92
C LEU A 55 -3.36 2.16 26.98
N LEU A 56 -3.28 2.71 25.78
CA LEU A 56 -2.24 2.39 24.79
C LEU A 56 -1.24 3.56 24.65
N PRO A 57 -0.06 3.34 24.04
CA PRO A 57 0.84 4.43 23.68
C PRO A 57 0.13 5.50 22.85
N GLU A 58 0.54 6.76 23.05
CA GLU A 58 -0.08 7.93 22.42
C GLU A 58 -0.06 7.85 20.87
N GLU A 59 0.95 7.20 20.28
CA GLU A 59 0.99 6.90 18.85
C GLU A 59 -0.23 6.09 18.40
N THR A 60 -0.47 4.94 19.07
CA THR A 60 -1.59 4.04 18.78
C THR A 60 -2.95 4.70 19.03
N ASN A 61 -3.07 5.45 20.13
CA ASN A 61 -4.30 6.16 20.46
C ASN A 61 -4.64 7.22 19.40
N ARG A 62 -3.65 7.95 18.88
CA ARG A 62 -3.91 8.94 17.81
C ARG A 62 -4.13 8.31 16.44
N TYR A 63 -3.78 7.04 16.24
CA TYR A 63 -3.85 6.39 14.92
C TYR A 63 -5.27 6.39 14.35
N ILE A 64 -6.28 6.08 15.17
CA ILE A 64 -7.69 6.08 14.76
C ILE A 64 -8.16 7.49 14.40
N PHE A 65 -7.85 8.49 15.23
CA PHE A 65 -8.24 9.87 14.96
C PHE A 65 -7.61 10.41 13.67
N ARG A 66 -6.36 10.04 13.37
CA ARG A 66 -5.72 10.38 12.08
C ARG A 66 -6.47 9.78 10.91
N ILE A 67 -6.83 8.49 10.98
CA ILE A 67 -7.63 7.82 9.93
C ILE A 67 -8.98 8.52 9.75
N LEU A 68 -9.68 8.81 10.85
CA LEU A 68 -10.96 9.51 10.81
C LEU A 68 -10.84 10.90 10.19
N THR A 69 -9.78 11.64 10.54
CA THR A 69 -9.50 12.96 9.96
C THR A 69 -9.32 12.87 8.45
N PHE A 70 -8.51 11.91 7.97
CA PHE A 70 -8.33 11.72 6.52
C PHE A 70 -9.62 11.29 5.82
N LYS A 71 -10.39 10.37 6.42
CA LYS A 71 -11.70 9.97 5.87
C LYS A 71 -12.61 11.20 5.75
N TYR A 72 -12.70 12.00 6.80
CA TYR A 72 -13.52 13.21 6.82
C TYR A 72 -13.08 14.21 5.75
N PHE A 73 -11.77 14.48 5.64
CA PHE A 73 -11.24 15.38 4.60
C PHE A 73 -11.52 14.88 3.18
N LEU A 74 -11.40 13.57 2.94
CA LEU A 74 -11.68 12.99 1.62
C LEU A 74 -13.18 13.04 1.28
N GLU A 75 -14.07 12.84 2.26
CA GLU A 75 -15.52 12.88 2.05
C GLU A 75 -16.10 14.28 1.97
N GLN A 76 -15.49 15.23 2.68
CA GLN A 76 -15.95 16.63 2.76
C GLN A 76 -15.02 17.58 1.99
N ALA A 77 -14.23 17.07 1.05
CA ALA A 77 -13.20 17.82 0.33
C ALA A 77 -13.75 19.14 -0.22
N ASP A 78 -14.85 19.09 -0.96
CA ASP A 78 -15.49 20.26 -1.57
C ASP A 78 -15.97 21.27 -0.51
N ALA A 79 -16.62 20.78 0.55
CA ALA A 79 -17.14 21.62 1.64
C ALA A 79 -16.02 22.31 2.45
N LEU A 80 -14.83 21.70 2.48
CA LEU A 80 -13.63 22.25 3.10
C LEU A 80 -12.84 23.16 2.15
N GLY A 81 -13.33 23.40 0.92
CA GLY A 81 -12.69 24.26 -0.07
C GLY A 81 -11.63 23.57 -0.92
N PHE A 82 -11.48 22.23 -0.83
CA PHE A 82 -10.64 21.45 -1.74
C PHE A 82 -11.38 21.17 -3.04
N ILE A 83 -11.57 22.21 -3.85
CA ILE A 83 -12.19 22.09 -5.16
C ILE A 83 -11.11 21.67 -6.16
N ILE A 84 -11.06 20.38 -6.51
CA ILE A 84 -10.12 19.84 -7.49
C ILE A 84 -10.92 19.43 -8.72
N SER A 85 -10.77 20.17 -9.83
CA SER A 85 -11.38 19.78 -11.08
C SER A 85 -10.79 18.47 -11.60
N GLN A 86 -11.57 17.71 -12.39
CA GLN A 86 -11.07 16.47 -12.99
C GLN A 86 -9.79 16.68 -13.80
N THR A 87 -9.59 17.87 -14.38
CA THR A 87 -8.41 18.23 -15.17
C THR A 87 -7.18 18.57 -14.35
N GLU A 88 -7.34 18.98 -13.09
CA GLU A 88 -6.23 19.29 -12.17
C GLU A 88 -5.70 18.02 -11.48
N GLY A 89 -6.52 16.97 -11.41
CA GLY A 89 -6.13 15.68 -10.88
C GLY A 89 -5.14 14.92 -11.75
N TYR A 90 -4.47 13.93 -11.14
CA TYR A 90 -3.68 12.95 -11.89
C TYR A 90 -4.58 12.15 -12.83
N GLN A 91 -4.30 12.24 -14.12
CA GLN A 91 -5.04 11.46 -15.12
C GLN A 91 -4.63 10.00 -15.09
N PRO A 92 -5.57 9.06 -15.30
CA PRO A 92 -5.24 7.67 -15.55
C PRO A 92 -4.24 7.57 -16.70
N GLN A 93 -3.08 6.99 -16.43
CA GLN A 93 -2.08 6.74 -17.46
C GLN A 93 -2.34 5.36 -18.07
N GLU A 94 -2.36 5.28 -19.40
CA GLU A 94 -2.33 3.98 -20.07
C GLU A 94 -1.02 3.28 -19.74
N LEU A 95 -1.10 2.00 -19.37
CA LEU A 95 0.04 1.19 -19.01
C LEU A 95 -0.14 -0.22 -19.59
N ARG A 96 0.96 -0.79 -20.09
CA ARG A 96 1.01 -2.18 -20.51
C ARG A 96 1.72 -3.05 -19.49
N LYS A 97 1.38 -4.33 -19.50
CA LYS A 97 1.98 -5.37 -18.65
C LYS A 97 2.90 -6.24 -19.50
N ILE A 98 4.10 -6.51 -19.00
CA ILE A 98 5.09 -7.38 -19.62
C ILE A 98 5.38 -8.50 -18.64
N GLU A 99 5.13 -9.74 -19.05
CA GLU A 99 5.51 -10.90 -18.25
C GLU A 99 6.99 -11.24 -18.48
N VAL A 100 7.72 -11.44 -17.38
CA VAL A 100 9.15 -11.76 -17.39
C VAL A 100 9.36 -13.05 -16.62
N THR A 101 9.91 -14.04 -17.31
CA THR A 101 10.19 -15.39 -16.79
C THR A 101 11.69 -15.67 -16.64
N SER A 102 12.55 -14.77 -17.15
CA SER A 102 14.00 -14.89 -17.10
C SER A 102 14.65 -13.66 -16.45
N SER A 103 15.87 -13.85 -15.92
CA SER A 103 16.59 -12.78 -15.22
C SER A 103 16.98 -11.65 -16.17
N ILE A 104 16.79 -10.40 -15.73
CA ILE A 104 17.21 -9.20 -16.44
C ILE A 104 18.47 -8.65 -15.78
N GLN A 105 19.61 -8.72 -16.47
CA GLN A 105 20.90 -8.24 -15.92
C GLN A 105 20.98 -6.72 -15.87
N ASN A 106 20.45 -6.03 -16.88
CA ASN A 106 20.45 -4.57 -16.97
C ASN A 106 19.05 -4.06 -17.31
N LEU A 107 18.38 -3.45 -16.32
CA LEU A 107 17.04 -2.91 -16.48
C LEU A 107 16.99 -1.69 -17.40
N ALA A 108 18.09 -0.94 -17.55
CA ALA A 108 18.12 0.20 -18.46
C ALA A 108 18.10 -0.28 -19.91
N SER A 109 18.95 -1.24 -20.26
CA SER A 109 18.96 -1.88 -21.58
C SER A 109 17.63 -2.58 -21.86
N PHE A 110 17.09 -3.32 -20.89
CA PHE A 110 15.77 -3.94 -21.03
C PHE A 110 14.66 -2.91 -21.28
N ALA A 111 14.65 -1.78 -20.56
CA ALA A 111 13.64 -0.76 -20.80
C ALA A 111 13.70 -0.20 -22.22
N GLN A 112 14.92 -0.03 -22.77
CA GLN A 112 15.12 0.41 -24.16
C GLN A 112 14.61 -0.60 -25.18
N THR A 113 14.86 -1.91 -24.98
CA THR A 113 14.34 -2.95 -25.89
C THR A 113 12.81 -3.04 -25.86
N GLN A 114 12.20 -2.60 -24.76
CA GLN A 114 10.75 -2.46 -24.65
C GLN A 114 10.24 -1.13 -25.23
N GLY A 115 11.07 -0.27 -25.84
CA GLY A 115 10.62 1.04 -26.34
C GLY A 115 10.25 2.02 -25.23
N SER A 116 11.00 1.97 -24.12
CA SER A 116 10.87 2.90 -22.99
C SER A 116 12.24 3.26 -22.43
N ASN A 117 12.29 3.81 -21.21
CA ASN A 117 13.53 4.17 -20.53
C ASN A 117 13.55 3.71 -19.07
N TYR A 118 14.75 3.71 -18.50
CA TYR A 118 14.99 3.25 -17.13
C TYR A 118 14.14 3.98 -16.09
N LYS A 119 13.96 5.31 -16.26
CA LYS A 119 13.15 6.13 -15.35
C LYS A 119 11.70 5.67 -15.33
N MET A 120 11.09 5.44 -16.50
CA MET A 120 9.71 4.95 -16.60
C MET A 120 9.57 3.55 -16.01
N LEU A 121 10.52 2.65 -16.29
CA LEU A 121 10.52 1.31 -15.67
C LEU A 121 10.51 1.39 -14.14
N LYS A 122 11.39 2.20 -13.55
CA LYS A 122 11.49 2.32 -12.08
C LYS A 122 10.28 3.01 -11.47
N ARG A 123 9.71 4.01 -12.15
CA ARG A 123 8.52 4.74 -11.72
C ARG A 123 7.31 3.82 -11.58
N HIS A 124 7.09 2.93 -12.55
CA HIS A 124 5.93 2.02 -12.56
C HIS A 124 6.19 0.67 -11.88
N ASN A 125 7.45 0.35 -11.57
CA ASN A 125 7.83 -0.85 -10.82
C ASN A 125 8.67 -0.51 -9.58
N PRO A 126 8.17 0.31 -8.65
CA PRO A 126 8.95 0.77 -7.50
C PRO A 126 9.33 -0.36 -6.52
N TRP A 127 8.76 -1.55 -6.69
CA TRP A 127 9.14 -2.78 -5.99
C TRP A 127 10.48 -3.37 -6.44
N ILE A 128 10.94 -3.04 -7.65
CA ILE A 128 12.28 -3.40 -8.10
C ILE A 128 13.24 -2.34 -7.58
N ARG A 129 14.06 -2.67 -6.57
CA ARG A 129 15.01 -1.71 -5.98
C ARG A 129 16.36 -1.66 -6.69
N GLY A 130 16.83 -2.80 -7.20
CA GLY A 130 18.09 -2.92 -7.93
C GLY A 130 18.11 -2.32 -9.34
N LYS A 131 19.25 -2.48 -10.00
CA LYS A 131 19.49 -2.20 -11.42
C LYS A 131 19.30 -3.44 -12.33
N SER A 132 19.14 -4.61 -11.72
CA SER A 132 18.82 -5.90 -12.31
C SER A 132 17.55 -6.48 -11.69
N LEU A 133 16.97 -7.50 -12.32
CA LEU A 133 15.88 -8.29 -11.80
C LEU A 133 16.24 -9.79 -11.90
N PRO A 134 16.70 -10.41 -10.81
CA PRO A 134 16.87 -11.86 -10.78
C PRO A 134 15.50 -12.54 -10.78
N VAL A 135 15.35 -13.56 -11.62
CA VAL A 135 14.16 -14.41 -11.70
C VAL A 135 14.58 -15.84 -11.44
N SER A 136 14.12 -16.40 -10.32
CA SER A 136 14.37 -17.80 -9.98
C SER A 136 13.60 -18.73 -10.93
N PRO A 137 14.11 -19.95 -11.19
CA PRO A 137 13.42 -20.93 -12.04
C PRO A 137 11.97 -21.16 -11.62
N GLY A 138 11.06 -21.19 -12.59
CA GLY A 138 9.62 -21.37 -12.36
C GLY A 138 8.89 -20.15 -11.76
N LYS A 139 9.59 -19.04 -11.50
CA LYS A 139 8.96 -17.77 -11.11
C LYS A 139 8.69 -16.90 -12.33
N LYS A 140 7.66 -16.08 -12.20
CA LYS A 140 7.31 -15.04 -13.18
C LYS A 140 6.97 -13.75 -12.48
N TYR A 141 7.33 -12.64 -13.12
CA TYR A 141 7.00 -11.30 -12.67
C TYR A 141 6.26 -10.54 -13.77
N THR A 142 5.40 -9.62 -13.36
CA THR A 142 4.74 -8.70 -14.28
C THR A 142 5.33 -7.33 -14.07
N LEU A 143 5.97 -6.80 -15.11
CA LEU A 143 6.47 -5.43 -15.15
C LEU A 143 5.43 -4.55 -15.83
N VAL A 144 5.35 -3.30 -15.38
CA VAL A 144 4.43 -2.29 -15.91
C VAL A 144 5.23 -1.20 -16.61
N LEU A 145 4.87 -0.86 -17.85
CA LEU A 145 5.51 0.21 -18.62
C LEU A 145 4.44 1.04 -19.37
N PRO A 146 4.75 2.29 -19.73
CA PRO A 146 3.90 3.07 -20.64
C PRO A 146 3.75 2.41 -22.02
N PRO A 147 2.82 2.87 -22.88
CA PRO A 147 2.73 2.47 -24.28
C PRO A 147 4.04 2.74 -25.03
N VAL A 148 4.25 2.05 -26.16
CA VAL A 148 5.46 2.27 -26.97
C VAL A 148 5.25 3.60 -27.65
N THR A 149 5.96 4.64 -27.23
CA THR A 149 6.08 5.86 -28.02
C THR A 149 6.88 5.53 -29.26
N ARG A 150 6.25 5.70 -30.44
CA ARG A 150 6.93 5.69 -31.73
C ARG A 150 7.91 6.86 -31.82
#